data_AF-A0A9Q0YB95-F1
#
_entry.id   AF-A0A9Q0YB95-F1
#
_cell.length_a   1.000
_cell.length_b   1.000
_cell.length_c   1.000
_cell.angle_alpha   90.00
_cell.angle_beta   90.00
_cell.angle_gamma   90.00
#
_symmetry.space_group_name_H-M   'P 1'
#
loop_
_entity.id
_entity.type
_entity.pdbx_description
1 polymer ?
#
loop_
_entity_poly.entity_id
_entity_poly.type
_entity_poly.pdbx_seq_one_letter_code
_entity_poly.pdbx_strand_id
1 'polypeptide(L)'
;MALVHDHSCECAKSELDLFTIPPTQTSIERGDWKEYRPLSSINTGGPIEFYVSGSGEEYIDLDQTQLYVRAKITKKDGSALEDDDAVGPVNLFLHSLFNQVDVALNGREISSATPTYPYRAMIETLLNYSHATKVDQLTSALFYKDTAGKMDVADPGAAAAAANMGLKKRSRFTNGSKEVELIGRLHSDIFCQEKYLLSGVDLRLKLTPSKRFFCPHVIGARSRIQSHVTASLFVRAESQNRAICAHCPRQGTGK
;
A
#
# COMPACT_ATOMS: atom_id res chain seq x y z
N MET A 1 -13.75 21.35 34.20
CA MET A 1 -12.62 21.30 33.24
C MET A 1 -13.19 21.20 31.84
N ALA A 2 -12.55 21.78 30.83
CA ALA A 2 -13.03 21.66 29.46
C ALA A 2 -12.53 20.32 28.88
N LEU A 3 -13.45 19.38 28.68
CA LEU A 3 -13.19 18.15 27.94
C LEU A 3 -13.28 18.44 26.44
N VAL A 4 -12.53 17.71 25.63
CA VAL A 4 -12.61 17.83 24.15
C VAL A 4 -13.98 17.34 23.64
N HIS A 5 -14.61 16.40 24.37
CA HIS A 5 -15.95 15.92 24.10
C HIS A 5 -16.68 15.70 25.43
N ASP A 6 -17.95 16.12 25.54
CA ASP A 6 -18.70 16.11 26.80
C ASP A 6 -18.88 14.72 27.42
N HIS A 7 -18.73 13.66 26.61
CA HIS A 7 -18.79 12.26 27.06
C HIS A 7 -17.43 11.58 27.30
N SER A 8 -16.30 12.27 27.10
CA SER A 8 -14.99 11.66 27.35
C SER A 8 -14.70 11.60 28.85
N CYS A 9 -14.23 10.45 29.36
CA CYS A 9 -13.74 10.38 30.74
C CYS A 9 -12.35 11.05 30.87
N GLU A 10 -12.06 11.56 32.07
CA GLU A 10 -10.72 12.03 32.40
C GLU A 10 -9.76 10.84 32.46
N CYS A 11 -8.61 10.97 31.81
CA CYS A 11 -7.61 9.91 31.66
C CYS A 11 -6.25 10.45 32.14
N ALA A 12 -5.55 9.67 32.97
CA ALA A 12 -4.17 9.94 33.35
C ALA A 12 -3.22 9.38 32.29
N LYS A 13 -2.11 10.08 32.04
CA LYS A 13 -1.08 9.58 31.13
C LYS A 13 -0.55 8.23 31.64
N SER A 14 -0.40 7.24 30.78
CA SER A 14 -0.01 5.89 31.20
C SER A 14 1.34 5.84 31.93
N GLU A 15 2.26 6.75 31.63
CA GLU A 15 3.56 6.84 32.33
C GLU A 15 3.46 7.40 33.75
N LEU A 16 2.35 8.06 34.10
CA LEU A 16 2.08 8.55 35.47
C LEU A 16 1.39 7.49 36.32
N ASP A 17 0.84 6.44 35.70
CA ASP A 17 0.05 5.41 36.38
C ASP A 17 0.92 4.18 36.70
N LEU A 18 1.86 4.38 37.64
CA LEU A 18 2.95 3.45 37.95
C LEU A 18 2.53 2.20 38.76
N PHE A 19 1.32 2.22 39.34
CA PHE A 19 0.87 1.19 40.27
C PHE A 19 -0.39 0.45 39.82
N THR A 20 -1.00 0.84 38.70
CA THR A 20 -2.10 0.06 38.13
C THR A 20 -1.58 -1.16 37.39
N ILE A 21 -2.33 -2.25 37.56
CA ILE A 21 -2.12 -3.45 36.78
C ILE A 21 -2.65 -3.14 35.37
N PRO A 22 -1.82 -3.27 34.31
CA PRO A 22 -2.27 -2.98 32.96
C PRO A 22 -3.43 -3.90 32.58
N PRO A 23 -4.48 -3.38 31.92
CA PRO A 23 -5.62 -4.18 31.51
C PRO A 23 -5.21 -5.18 30.41
N THR A 24 -5.71 -6.41 30.51
CA THR A 24 -5.53 -7.42 29.46
C THR A 24 -6.54 -7.19 28.34
N GLN A 25 -6.08 -7.10 27.09
CA GLN A 25 -6.98 -7.05 25.95
C GLN A 25 -7.65 -8.41 25.73
N THR A 26 -8.96 -8.48 25.95
CA THR A 26 -9.82 -9.67 25.76
C THR A 26 -10.88 -9.48 24.68
N SER A 27 -10.92 -8.29 24.06
CA SER A 27 -11.96 -7.90 23.10
C SER A 27 -11.74 -8.47 21.70
N ILE A 28 -10.49 -8.75 21.31
CA ILE A 28 -10.16 -9.40 20.03
C ILE A 28 -9.87 -10.87 20.33
N GLU A 29 -10.65 -11.77 19.74
CA GLU A 29 -10.48 -13.22 19.95
C GLU A 29 -9.52 -13.83 18.94
N ARG A 30 -9.57 -13.35 17.69
CA ARG A 30 -8.81 -13.92 16.57
C ARG A 30 -8.58 -12.87 15.50
N GLY A 31 -7.38 -12.89 14.88
CA GLY A 31 -7.06 -12.12 13.69
C GLY A 31 -6.61 -13.06 12.57
N ASP A 32 -7.20 -12.94 11.39
CA ASP A 32 -6.86 -13.73 10.20
C ASP A 32 -6.55 -12.82 9.00
N TRP A 33 -5.63 -13.27 8.15
CA TRP A 33 -5.37 -12.62 6.86
C TRP A 33 -6.19 -13.27 5.77
N LYS A 34 -6.99 -12.47 5.06
CA LYS A 34 -7.84 -12.90 3.95
C LYS A 34 -7.30 -12.36 2.63
N GLU A 35 -7.09 -13.25 1.67
CA GLU A 35 -6.67 -12.90 0.32
C GLU A 35 -7.91 -12.62 -0.55
N TYR A 36 -7.95 -11.43 -1.16
CA TYR A 36 -8.95 -11.03 -2.13
C TYR A 36 -8.31 -10.93 -3.51
N ARG A 37 -8.90 -11.62 -4.48
CA ARG A 37 -8.49 -11.57 -5.88
C ARG A 37 -9.21 -10.43 -6.63
N PRO A 38 -8.64 -9.94 -7.74
CA PRO A 38 -9.30 -8.95 -8.57
C PRO A 38 -10.63 -9.47 -9.11
N LEU A 39 -11.61 -8.57 -9.26
CA LEU A 39 -12.94 -8.89 -9.81
C LEU A 39 -12.90 -9.35 -11.27
N SER A 40 -11.94 -8.83 -12.03
CA SER A 40 -11.75 -9.14 -13.45
C SER A 40 -10.33 -9.62 -13.72
N SER A 41 -10.14 -10.34 -14.82
CA SER A 41 -8.79 -10.65 -15.30
C SER A 41 -7.99 -9.36 -15.53
N ILE A 42 -6.73 -9.37 -15.12
CA ILE A 42 -5.85 -8.22 -15.25
C ILE A 42 -5.43 -8.08 -16.71
N ASN A 43 -5.87 -7.01 -17.34
CA ASN A 43 -5.50 -6.67 -18.71
C ASN A 43 -4.49 -5.52 -18.73
N THR A 44 -3.60 -5.51 -19.72
CA THR A 44 -2.57 -4.47 -19.86
C THR A 44 -3.21 -3.08 -20.04
N GLY A 45 -3.13 -2.25 -18.99
CA GLY A 45 -3.64 -0.87 -18.98
C GLY A 45 -5.09 -0.71 -18.51
N GLY A 46 -5.76 -1.79 -18.12
CA GLY A 46 -7.07 -1.73 -17.47
C GLY A 46 -6.98 -1.50 -15.96
N PRO A 47 -8.02 -0.94 -15.33
CA PRO A 47 -8.07 -0.82 -13.87
C PRO A 47 -8.15 -2.21 -13.22
N ILE A 48 -7.56 -2.32 -12.03
CA ILE A 48 -7.66 -3.51 -11.17
C ILE A 48 -8.64 -3.18 -10.04
N GLU A 49 -9.70 -3.96 -9.91
CA GLU A 49 -10.73 -3.73 -8.91
C GLU A 49 -10.80 -4.87 -7.90
N PHE A 50 -10.85 -4.52 -6.61
CA PHE A 50 -11.06 -5.46 -5.51
C PHE A 50 -12.37 -5.11 -4.80
N TYR A 51 -13.06 -6.16 -4.34
CA TYR A 51 -14.26 -6.04 -3.53
C TYR A 51 -14.11 -6.89 -2.27
N VAL A 52 -14.22 -6.24 -1.13
CA VAL A 52 -14.19 -6.85 0.19
C VAL A 52 -15.58 -6.69 0.78
N SER A 53 -16.31 -7.80 0.89
CA SER A 53 -17.66 -7.81 1.45
C SER A 53 -17.62 -7.50 2.94
N GLY A 54 -18.41 -6.51 3.37
CA GLY A 54 -18.63 -6.18 4.77
C GLY A 54 -19.62 -7.12 5.46
N SER A 55 -20.20 -8.09 4.75
CA SER A 55 -21.24 -8.99 5.28
C SER A 55 -20.79 -9.94 6.42
N GLY A 56 -19.50 -9.95 6.77
CA GLY A 56 -18.98 -10.72 7.90
C GLY A 56 -19.27 -10.05 9.23
N GLU A 57 -19.18 -10.81 10.33
CA GLU A 57 -19.22 -10.24 11.68
C GLU A 57 -17.86 -9.71 12.15
N GLU A 58 -16.83 -9.89 11.33
CA GLU A 58 -15.46 -9.47 11.62
C GLU A 58 -15.28 -7.99 11.31
N TYR A 59 -14.41 -7.36 12.08
CA TYR A 59 -13.94 -6.02 11.84
C TYR A 59 -12.76 -6.08 10.88
N ILE A 60 -12.64 -5.08 10.01
CA ILE A 60 -11.53 -5.03 9.05
C ILE A 60 -10.48 -4.05 9.56
N ASP A 61 -9.25 -4.53 9.70
CA ASP A 61 -8.10 -3.69 9.98
C ASP A 61 -7.52 -3.15 8.66
N LEU A 62 -7.83 -1.88 8.39
CA LEU A 62 -7.37 -1.17 7.21
C LEU A 62 -5.89 -0.79 7.32
N ASP A 63 -5.37 -0.49 8.50
CA ASP A 63 -3.96 -0.13 8.69
C ASP A 63 -3.04 -1.26 8.21
N GLN A 64 -3.45 -2.50 8.47
CA GLN A 64 -2.70 -3.68 8.06
C GLN A 64 -3.02 -4.16 6.64
N THR A 65 -3.89 -3.50 5.88
CA THR A 65 -4.21 -3.94 4.52
C THR A 65 -3.02 -3.76 3.57
N GLN A 66 -2.63 -4.85 2.89
CA GLN A 66 -1.47 -4.89 1.99
C GLN A 66 -1.86 -5.28 0.57
N LEU A 67 -1.30 -4.55 -0.40
CA LEU A 67 -1.38 -4.89 -1.82
C LEU A 67 -0.17 -5.74 -2.20
N TYR A 68 -0.43 -6.91 -2.78
CA TYR A 68 0.56 -7.78 -3.38
C TYR A 68 0.46 -7.71 -4.90
N VAL A 69 1.59 -7.52 -5.59
CA VAL A 69 1.67 -7.47 -7.05
C VAL A 69 2.89 -8.26 -7.52
N ARG A 70 2.68 -9.14 -8.50
CA ARG A 70 3.77 -9.71 -9.31
C ARG A 70 3.87 -8.97 -10.62
N ALA A 71 5.03 -8.39 -10.87
CA ALA A 71 5.31 -7.56 -12.02
C ALA A 71 6.48 -8.09 -12.84
N LYS A 72 6.43 -7.91 -14.15
CA LYS A 72 7.50 -8.24 -15.08
C LYS A 72 7.78 -7.05 -15.97
N ILE A 73 9.03 -6.89 -16.41
CA ILE A 73 9.40 -5.82 -17.35
C ILE A 73 9.83 -6.47 -18.66
N THR A 74 9.17 -6.12 -19.76
CA THR A 74 9.42 -6.67 -21.10
C THR A 74 9.63 -5.55 -22.12
N LYS A 75 10.20 -5.89 -23.28
CA LYS A 75 10.31 -5.00 -24.44
C LYS A 75 8.93 -4.78 -25.07
N LYS A 76 8.81 -3.77 -25.96
CA LYS A 76 7.51 -3.40 -26.57
C LYS A 76 6.89 -4.52 -27.40
N ASP A 77 7.72 -5.37 -27.97
CA ASP A 77 7.36 -6.56 -28.74
C ASP A 77 7.02 -7.78 -27.87
N GLY A 78 7.11 -7.66 -26.54
CA GLY A 78 6.88 -8.75 -25.59
C GLY A 78 8.10 -9.64 -25.37
N SER A 79 9.23 -9.38 -26.05
CA SER A 79 10.47 -10.11 -25.84
C SER A 79 11.11 -9.76 -24.49
N ALA A 80 11.99 -10.64 -24.02
CA ALA A 80 12.73 -10.44 -22.78
C ALA A 80 13.77 -9.33 -22.91
N LEU A 81 14.07 -8.69 -21.78
CA LEU A 81 15.22 -7.81 -21.65
C LEU A 81 16.51 -8.64 -21.76
N GLU A 82 17.49 -8.10 -22.47
CA GLU A 82 18.86 -8.62 -22.52
C GLU A 82 19.68 -8.01 -21.38
N ASP A 83 20.80 -8.63 -21.03
CA ASP A 83 21.62 -8.20 -19.90
C ASP A 83 22.22 -6.78 -20.08
N ASP A 84 22.37 -6.35 -21.33
CA ASP A 84 22.88 -5.02 -21.70
C ASP A 84 21.78 -3.95 -21.80
N ASP A 85 20.49 -4.33 -21.66
CA ASP A 85 19.41 -3.35 -21.68
C ASP A 85 19.44 -2.50 -20.41
N ALA A 86 19.75 -1.21 -20.60
CA ALA A 86 19.80 -0.19 -19.54
C ALA A 86 18.38 0.20 -19.06
N VAL A 87 17.69 -0.75 -18.41
CA VAL A 87 16.31 -0.59 -17.91
C VAL A 87 16.27 -0.80 -16.40
N GLY A 88 15.69 0.16 -15.67
CA GLY A 88 15.52 0.07 -14.23
C GLY A 88 14.22 0.72 -13.75
N PRO A 89 13.47 0.10 -12.82
CA PRO A 89 12.25 0.69 -12.32
C PRO A 89 12.52 1.96 -11.50
N VAL A 90 11.55 2.87 -11.55
CA VAL A 90 11.52 4.07 -10.72
C VAL A 90 11.48 3.65 -9.25
N ASN A 91 11.99 4.51 -8.38
CA ASN A 91 11.96 4.26 -6.94
C ASN A 91 10.51 4.06 -6.45
N LEU A 92 10.32 3.22 -5.43
CA LEU A 92 8.99 2.86 -4.91
C LEU A 92 8.10 2.27 -6.03
N PHE A 93 8.60 1.21 -6.66
CA PHE A 93 8.01 0.66 -7.88
C PHE A 93 6.56 0.19 -7.69
N LEU A 94 6.24 -0.48 -6.57
CA LEU A 94 4.88 -0.96 -6.27
C LEU A 94 3.83 0.15 -6.42
N HIS A 95 4.11 1.34 -5.88
CA HIS A 95 3.18 2.47 -5.91
C HIS A 95 3.23 3.23 -7.23
N SER A 96 4.40 3.28 -7.87
CA SER A 96 4.58 3.88 -9.20
C SER A 96 3.84 3.12 -10.31
N LEU A 97 3.46 1.86 -10.09
CA LEU A 97 2.62 1.08 -11.01
C LEU A 97 1.21 1.65 -11.20
N PHE A 98 0.70 2.45 -10.25
CA PHE A 98 -0.68 2.95 -10.28
C PHE A 98 -0.69 4.48 -10.29
N ASN A 99 -1.48 5.06 -11.19
CA ASN A 99 -1.64 6.52 -11.26
C ASN A 99 -2.57 7.06 -10.17
N GLN A 100 -3.57 6.25 -9.82
CA GLN A 100 -4.71 6.63 -9.01
C GLN A 100 -5.24 5.40 -8.29
N VAL A 101 -5.61 5.60 -7.03
CA VAL A 101 -6.19 4.59 -6.16
C VAL A 101 -7.48 5.16 -5.58
N ASP A 102 -8.59 4.62 -6.05
CA ASP A 102 -9.91 5.04 -5.59
C ASP A 102 -10.42 4.04 -4.55
N VAL A 103 -10.89 4.58 -3.43
CA VAL A 103 -11.45 3.83 -2.31
C VAL A 103 -12.90 4.25 -2.13
N ALA A 104 -13.80 3.27 -2.12
CA ALA A 104 -15.21 3.48 -1.84
C ALA A 104 -15.67 2.58 -0.69
N LEU A 105 -16.50 3.16 0.19
CA LEU A 105 -17.14 2.46 1.30
C LEU A 105 -18.66 2.46 1.06
N ASN A 106 -19.31 1.30 1.07
CA ASN A 106 -20.74 1.15 0.78
C ASN A 106 -21.18 1.86 -0.52
N GLY A 107 -20.35 1.78 -1.56
CA GLY A 107 -20.61 2.42 -2.86
C GLY A 107 -20.36 3.93 -2.92
N ARG A 108 -20.01 4.58 -1.80
CA ARG A 108 -19.62 5.99 -1.77
C ARG A 108 -18.11 6.13 -1.83
N GLU A 109 -17.62 6.82 -2.85
CA GLU A 109 -16.19 7.15 -2.97
C GLU A 109 -15.77 8.13 -1.86
N ILE A 110 -14.70 7.77 -1.15
CA ILE A 110 -14.13 8.57 -0.06
C ILE A 110 -12.78 9.19 -0.44
N SER A 111 -12.09 8.63 -1.42
CA SER A 111 -10.83 9.13 -1.93
C SER A 111 -11.03 10.32 -2.87
N SER A 112 -10.03 11.19 -2.95
CA SER A 112 -9.95 12.16 -4.04
C SER A 112 -9.46 11.48 -5.31
N ALA A 113 -10.26 11.54 -6.38
CA ALA A 113 -9.96 11.00 -7.71
C ALA A 113 -8.89 11.82 -8.46
N THR A 114 -7.70 11.97 -7.88
CA THR A 114 -6.59 12.75 -8.45
C THR A 114 -5.47 11.82 -8.97
N PRO A 115 -4.99 11.99 -10.22
CA PRO A 115 -3.96 11.15 -10.84
C PRO A 115 -2.54 11.46 -10.35
N THR A 116 -2.34 11.53 -9.03
CA THR A 116 -1.07 11.91 -8.39
C THR A 116 -0.65 10.92 -7.30
N TYR A 117 -1.19 9.70 -7.31
CA TYR A 117 -0.91 8.68 -6.30
C TYR A 117 0.58 8.37 -6.13
N PRO A 118 1.40 8.22 -7.19
CA PRO A 118 2.83 7.94 -7.03
C PRO A 118 3.58 9.04 -6.25
N TYR A 119 3.23 10.31 -6.50
CA TYR A 119 3.83 11.44 -5.79
C TYR A 119 3.43 11.44 -4.32
N ARG A 120 2.14 11.22 -4.03
CA ARG A 120 1.63 11.10 -2.67
C ARG A 120 2.36 9.99 -1.91
N ALA A 121 2.42 8.79 -2.49
CA ALA A 121 3.10 7.64 -1.90
C ALA A 121 4.58 7.92 -1.63
N MET A 122 5.28 8.55 -2.58
CA MET A 122 6.69 8.91 -2.41
C MET A 122 6.88 9.93 -1.28
N ILE A 123 6.07 10.99 -1.22
CA ILE A 123 6.18 12.03 -0.19
C ILE A 123 5.88 11.45 1.19
N GLU A 124 4.79 10.69 1.34
CA GLU A 124 4.45 10.01 2.60
C GLU A 124 5.57 9.05 3.02
N THR A 125 6.13 8.29 2.08
CA THR A 125 7.26 7.39 2.35
C THR A 125 8.49 8.15 2.86
N LEU A 126 8.80 9.29 2.25
CA LEU A 126 9.97 10.10 2.59
C LEU A 126 9.80 10.85 3.92
N LEU A 127 8.60 11.29 4.27
CA LEU A 127 8.35 12.09 5.48
C LEU A 127 8.01 11.24 6.71
N ASN A 128 7.20 10.19 6.56
CA ASN A 128 6.64 9.46 7.70
C ASN A 128 7.52 8.31 8.21
N TYR A 129 8.41 7.77 7.36
CA TYR A 129 9.20 6.59 7.73
C TYR A 129 10.62 6.93 8.17
N SER A 130 11.10 6.20 9.17
CA SER A 130 12.47 6.27 9.67
C SER A 130 13.49 5.78 8.63
N HIS A 131 14.76 6.12 8.83
CA HIS A 131 15.84 5.60 7.98
C HIS A 131 15.91 4.07 7.99
N ALA A 132 15.74 3.43 9.15
CA ALA A 132 15.76 1.97 9.27
C ALA A 132 14.65 1.34 8.43
N THR A 133 13.42 1.85 8.53
CA THR A 133 12.28 1.34 7.76
C THR A 133 12.48 1.47 6.25
N LYS A 134 13.14 2.55 5.80
CA LYS A 134 13.49 2.79 4.40
C LYS A 134 14.55 1.83 3.85
N VAL A 135 15.46 1.34 4.70
CA VAL A 135 16.53 0.43 4.28
C VAL A 135 16.08 -1.02 4.35
N ASP A 136 15.17 -1.36 5.28
CA ASP A 136 14.73 -2.73 5.52
C ASP A 136 13.32 -2.99 4.95
N GLN A 137 12.28 -2.55 5.65
CA GLN A 137 10.88 -2.90 5.34
C GLN A 137 10.45 -2.45 3.95
N LEU A 138 10.77 -1.21 3.55
CA LEU A 138 10.30 -0.64 2.27
C LEU A 138 11.00 -1.23 1.04
N THR A 139 12.01 -2.09 1.24
CA THR A 139 12.60 -2.86 0.13
C THR A 139 11.60 -3.82 -0.52
N SER A 140 10.54 -4.23 0.20
CA SER A 140 9.43 -5.03 -0.33
C SER A 140 8.61 -4.32 -1.41
N ALA A 141 8.63 -2.98 -1.42
CA ALA A 141 8.02 -2.14 -2.44
C ALA A 141 9.05 -1.60 -3.47
N LEU A 142 10.26 -2.18 -3.48
CA LEU A 142 11.44 -1.71 -4.23
C LEU A 142 11.82 -0.25 -3.93
N PHE A 143 11.69 0.18 -2.68
CA PHE A 143 12.27 1.44 -2.25
C PHE A 143 13.78 1.28 -2.04
N TYR A 144 14.57 2.03 -2.79
CA TYR A 144 16.01 2.19 -2.58
C TYR A 144 16.36 3.66 -2.74
N LYS A 145 16.96 4.26 -1.73
CA LYS A 145 17.31 5.69 -1.76
C LYS A 145 18.28 5.96 -2.92
N ASP A 146 17.90 6.91 -3.78
CA ASP A 146 18.74 7.34 -4.88
C ASP A 146 19.97 8.12 -4.37
N THR A 147 21.04 8.14 -5.17
CA THR A 147 22.27 8.85 -4.81
C THR A 147 22.07 10.36 -4.94
N ALA A 148 22.45 11.11 -3.90
CA ALA A 148 22.32 12.56 -3.89
C ALA A 148 23.07 13.20 -5.07
N GLY A 149 22.43 14.15 -5.76
CA GLY A 149 22.98 14.81 -6.96
C GLY A 149 22.98 13.95 -8.23
N LYS A 150 22.44 12.72 -8.18
CA LYS A 150 22.41 11.79 -9.33
C LYS A 150 21.02 11.18 -9.56
N MET A 151 19.97 11.83 -9.08
CA MET A 151 18.59 11.34 -9.21
C MET A 151 18.14 11.30 -10.68
N ASP A 152 18.66 12.21 -11.51
CA ASP A 152 18.40 12.29 -12.95
C ASP A 152 19.26 11.33 -13.78
N VAL A 153 20.19 10.59 -13.15
CA VAL A 153 21.00 9.58 -13.84
C VAL A 153 20.14 8.35 -14.09
N ALA A 154 19.66 8.27 -15.33
CA ALA A 154 18.77 7.24 -15.83
C ALA A 154 19.46 5.92 -16.24
N ASP A 155 20.80 5.91 -16.31
CA ASP A 155 21.56 4.75 -16.74
C ASP A 155 21.91 3.84 -15.54
N PRO A 156 21.30 2.64 -15.42
CA PRO A 156 21.69 1.67 -14.40
C PRO A 156 23.08 1.05 -14.65
N GLY A 157 23.56 1.07 -15.90
CA GLY A 157 24.84 0.52 -16.34
C GLY A 157 26.04 1.45 -16.09
N ALA A 158 25.79 2.73 -15.77
CA ALA A 158 26.82 3.73 -15.55
C ALA A 158 27.91 3.26 -14.57
N ALA A 159 29.14 3.77 -14.77
CA ALA A 159 30.26 3.55 -13.87
C ALA A 159 29.90 4.00 -12.44
N ALA A 160 30.38 3.29 -11.42
CA ALA A 160 29.97 3.52 -10.02
C ALA A 160 30.12 4.98 -9.55
N ALA A 161 31.13 5.69 -10.06
CA ALA A 161 31.37 7.10 -9.76
C ALA A 161 30.30 8.06 -10.32
N ALA A 162 29.57 7.68 -11.37
CA ALA A 162 28.52 8.48 -12.01
C ALA A 162 27.11 7.89 -11.84
N ALA A 163 27.00 6.62 -11.43
CA ALA A 163 25.72 5.92 -11.33
C ALA A 163 24.86 6.38 -10.16
N ASN A 164 23.55 6.30 -10.36
CA ASN A 164 22.60 6.25 -9.26
C ASN A 164 22.59 4.84 -8.65
N MET A 165 23.18 4.70 -7.46
CA MET A 165 23.29 3.41 -6.78
C MET A 165 21.92 2.81 -6.41
N GLY A 166 20.90 3.65 -6.18
CA GLY A 166 19.53 3.20 -5.92
C GLY A 166 18.92 2.54 -7.16
N LEU A 167 18.99 3.23 -8.30
CA LEU A 167 18.54 2.70 -9.59
C LEU A 167 19.29 1.41 -9.99
N LYS A 168 20.61 1.38 -9.79
CA LYS A 168 21.44 0.20 -10.08
C LYS A 168 21.11 -1.02 -9.23
N LYS A 169 20.65 -0.81 -7.98
CA LYS A 169 20.13 -1.91 -7.15
C LYS A 169 18.76 -2.38 -7.65
N ARG A 170 17.87 -1.44 -7.97
CA ARG A 170 16.52 -1.74 -8.47
C ARG A 170 16.53 -2.50 -9.80
N SER A 171 17.40 -2.12 -10.74
CA SER A 171 17.50 -2.78 -12.05
C SER A 171 17.87 -4.26 -11.94
N ARG A 172 18.66 -4.66 -10.94
CA ARG A 172 19.05 -6.07 -10.73
C ARG A 172 17.87 -7.01 -10.47
N PHE A 173 16.79 -6.49 -9.86
CA PHE A 173 15.59 -7.29 -9.59
C PHE A 173 14.77 -7.55 -10.84
N THR A 174 14.91 -6.72 -11.87
CA THR A 174 14.09 -6.78 -13.09
C THR A 174 14.89 -7.12 -14.34
N ASN A 175 16.21 -7.23 -14.23
CA ASN A 175 17.09 -7.58 -15.36
C ASN A 175 16.74 -8.97 -15.92
N GLY A 176 16.87 -9.13 -17.24
CA GLY A 176 16.49 -10.38 -17.91
C GLY A 176 14.99 -10.67 -17.89
N SER A 177 14.15 -9.65 -17.70
CA SER A 177 12.70 -9.79 -17.53
C SER A 177 12.31 -10.76 -16.40
N LYS A 178 13.05 -10.75 -15.29
CA LYS A 178 12.67 -11.50 -14.10
C LYS A 178 11.37 -10.97 -13.51
N GLU A 179 10.54 -11.88 -13.02
CA GLU A 179 9.34 -11.52 -12.27
C GLU A 179 9.76 -11.06 -10.87
N VAL A 180 9.25 -9.91 -10.46
CA VAL A 180 9.45 -9.36 -9.13
C VAL A 180 8.13 -9.37 -8.37
N GLU A 181 8.19 -9.86 -7.14
CA GLU A 181 7.07 -9.85 -6.22
C GLU A 181 7.19 -8.64 -5.30
N LEU A 182 6.10 -7.90 -5.16
CA LEU A 182 6.05 -6.65 -4.42
C LEU A 182 4.89 -6.69 -3.45
N ILE A 183 5.13 -6.22 -2.22
CA ILE A 183 4.08 -6.12 -1.21
C ILE A 183 4.26 -4.85 -0.39
N GLY A 184 3.16 -4.17 -0.10
CA GLY A 184 3.16 -2.93 0.65
C GLY A 184 1.77 -2.41 0.97
N ARG A 185 1.68 -1.49 1.93
CA ARG A 185 0.42 -0.84 2.34
C ARG A 185 0.00 0.19 1.30
N LEU A 186 -1.30 0.36 1.07
CA LEU A 186 -1.82 1.38 0.17
C LEU A 186 -1.72 2.78 0.78
N HIS A 187 -1.33 3.77 -0.02
CA HIS A 187 -1.25 5.17 0.40
C HIS A 187 -2.58 5.90 0.17
N SER A 188 -3.53 5.72 1.08
CA SER A 188 -4.77 6.50 1.14
C SER A 188 -5.10 6.81 2.59
N ASP A 189 -5.79 7.93 2.83
CA ASP A 189 -6.04 8.44 4.20
C ASP A 189 -6.72 7.41 5.10
N ILE A 190 -7.62 6.60 4.54
CA ILE A 190 -8.36 5.56 5.26
C ILE A 190 -7.49 4.36 5.68
N PHE A 191 -6.36 4.14 5.01
CA PHE A 191 -5.40 3.08 5.36
C PHE A 191 -4.35 3.57 6.38
N CYS A 192 -4.44 4.82 6.83
CA CYS A 192 -3.58 5.41 7.85
C CYS A 192 -4.29 5.67 9.18
N GLN A 193 -5.54 5.22 9.33
CA GLN A 193 -6.24 5.26 10.62
C GLN A 193 -6.06 3.97 11.41
N GLU A 194 -5.93 4.11 12.73
CA GLU A 194 -5.78 2.99 13.67
C GLU A 194 -7.12 2.35 14.05
N LYS A 195 -8.25 2.88 13.56
CA LYS A 195 -9.59 2.36 13.86
C LYS A 195 -10.00 1.30 12.85
N TYR A 196 -10.55 0.21 13.35
CA TYR A 196 -11.11 -0.82 12.50
C TYR A 196 -12.38 -0.36 11.80
N LEU A 197 -12.55 -0.83 10.57
CA LEU A 197 -13.77 -0.69 9.83
C LEU A 197 -14.81 -1.66 10.40
N LEU A 198 -15.98 -1.12 10.73
CA LEU A 198 -17.11 -1.86 11.26
C LEU A 198 -17.57 -2.94 10.28
N SER A 199 -18.13 -4.02 10.82
CA SER A 199 -18.91 -4.98 10.03
C SER A 199 -20.09 -4.29 9.36
N GLY A 200 -20.50 -4.80 8.20
CA GLY A 200 -21.55 -4.24 7.36
C GLY A 200 -21.11 -3.10 6.44
N VAL A 201 -19.81 -2.78 6.39
CA VAL A 201 -19.28 -1.79 5.44
C VAL A 201 -18.48 -2.49 4.34
N ASP A 202 -18.99 -2.44 3.11
CA ASP A 202 -18.32 -2.95 1.93
C ASP A 202 -17.18 -2.02 1.53
N LEU A 203 -15.99 -2.59 1.31
CA LEU A 203 -14.82 -1.87 0.81
C LEU A 203 -14.60 -2.23 -0.66
N ARG A 204 -14.60 -1.22 -1.52
CA ARG A 204 -14.23 -1.35 -2.93
C ARG A 204 -12.97 -0.53 -3.20
N LEU A 205 -12.00 -1.18 -3.83
CA LEU A 205 -10.75 -0.57 -4.26
C LEU A 205 -10.63 -0.64 -5.77
N LYS A 206 -10.26 0.47 -6.39
CA LYS A 206 -9.98 0.56 -7.82
C LYS A 206 -8.61 1.17 -8.03
N LEU A 207 -7.70 0.38 -8.58
CA LEU A 207 -6.34 0.78 -8.91
C LEU A 207 -6.26 1.06 -10.41
N THR A 208 -6.03 2.31 -10.78
CA THR A 208 -5.83 2.68 -12.19
C THR A 208 -4.33 2.65 -12.50
N PRO A 209 -3.86 1.85 -13.48
CA PRO A 209 -2.43 1.72 -13.78
C PRO A 209 -1.84 3.03 -14.28
N SER A 210 -0.55 3.25 -14.00
CA SER A 210 0.20 4.41 -14.46
C SER A 210 0.39 4.39 -15.97
N LYS A 211 0.30 5.59 -16.58
CA LYS A 211 0.81 5.81 -17.94
C LYS A 211 2.33 5.95 -17.88
N ARG A 212 2.99 5.85 -19.04
CA ARG A 212 4.45 5.71 -19.22
C ARG A 212 5.36 6.60 -18.35
N PHE A 213 4.89 7.74 -17.86
CA PHE A 213 5.68 8.71 -17.07
C PHE A 213 6.24 8.19 -15.74
N PHE A 214 5.62 7.17 -15.12
CA PHE A 214 6.10 6.56 -13.88
C PHE A 214 6.60 5.11 -14.03
N CYS A 215 6.58 4.62 -15.26
CA CYS A 215 7.21 3.35 -15.62
C CYS A 215 8.73 3.57 -15.83
N PRO A 216 9.57 2.52 -15.71
CA PRO A 216 11.04 2.56 -15.72
C PRO A 216 11.68 3.67 -16.55
N HIS A 217 12.73 4.27 -16.00
CA HIS A 217 13.62 5.11 -16.78
C HIS A 217 14.34 4.20 -17.78
N VAL A 218 14.08 4.42 -19.07
CA VAL A 218 14.70 3.68 -20.17
C VAL A 218 15.50 4.71 -20.96
N ILE A 219 16.80 4.48 -21.10
CA ILE A 219 17.60 5.16 -22.10
C ILE A 219 17.52 4.31 -23.38
N GLY A 220 16.90 4.87 -24.42
CA GLY A 220 16.73 4.20 -25.72
C GLY A 220 15.26 3.87 -26.04
N ALA A 221 14.83 4.19 -27.26
CA ALA A 221 13.45 3.98 -27.67
C ALA A 221 13.10 2.49 -27.75
N ARG A 222 11.89 2.13 -27.26
CA ARG A 222 11.06 0.94 -27.61
C ARG A 222 10.91 -0.21 -26.59
N SER A 223 10.85 0.04 -25.28
CA SER A 223 10.24 -0.93 -24.34
C SER A 223 8.87 -0.43 -23.84
N ARG A 224 7.81 -1.20 -24.11
CA ARG A 224 6.48 -1.04 -23.50
C ARG A 224 6.37 -2.19 -22.52
N ILE A 225 6.05 -1.87 -21.29
CA ILE A 225 6.15 -2.79 -20.17
C ILE A 225 4.80 -3.47 -19.99
N GLN A 226 4.81 -4.80 -19.89
CA GLN A 226 3.70 -5.57 -19.39
C GLN A 226 3.90 -5.80 -17.88
N SER A 227 3.46 -4.84 -17.07
CA SER A 227 3.80 -4.75 -15.63
C SER A 227 2.95 -5.61 -14.70
N HIS A 228 1.90 -6.30 -15.17
CA HIS A 228 1.01 -7.02 -14.27
C HIS A 228 0.86 -8.48 -14.68
N VAL A 229 1.47 -9.36 -13.88
CA VAL A 229 1.30 -10.80 -14.01
C VAL A 229 0.14 -11.24 -13.11
N THR A 230 0.11 -10.78 -11.85
CA THR A 230 -1.00 -11.01 -10.91
C THR A 230 -1.02 -9.93 -9.82
N ALA A 231 -2.18 -9.71 -9.20
CA ALA A 231 -2.32 -8.85 -8.04
C ALA A 231 -3.32 -9.49 -7.05
N SER A 232 -3.06 -9.37 -5.75
CA SER A 232 -3.93 -9.83 -4.67
C SER A 232 -3.94 -8.79 -3.56
N LEU A 233 -5.06 -8.65 -2.87
CA LEU A 233 -5.20 -7.77 -1.71
C LEU A 233 -5.28 -8.62 -0.45
N PHE A 234 -4.36 -8.42 0.48
CA PHE A 234 -4.39 -9.06 1.80
C PHE A 234 -5.01 -8.11 2.80
N VAL A 235 -6.13 -8.52 3.37
CA VAL A 235 -6.87 -7.75 4.37
C VAL A 235 -6.82 -8.51 5.68
N ARG A 236 -6.47 -7.81 6.76
CA ARG A 236 -6.53 -8.36 8.11
C ARG A 236 -7.94 -8.18 8.65
N ALA A 237 -8.55 -9.28 9.07
CA ALA A 237 -9.88 -9.31 9.64
C ALA A 237 -9.81 -9.81 11.09
N GLU A 238 -10.52 -9.15 11.99
CA GLU A 238 -10.48 -9.42 13.42
C GLU A 238 -11.87 -9.79 13.95
N SER A 239 -11.95 -10.97 14.54
CA SER A 239 -13.13 -11.46 15.25
C SER A 239 -13.16 -10.87 16.65
N GLN A 240 -14.27 -10.24 16.99
CA GLN A 240 -14.48 -9.64 18.31
C GLN A 240 -15.18 -10.59 19.27
N ASN A 241 -14.82 -10.48 20.54
CA ASN A 241 -15.52 -11.12 21.63
C ASN A 241 -16.91 -10.50 21.79
N ARG A 242 -17.93 -11.29 21.46
CA ARG A 242 -19.33 -10.87 21.48
C ARG A 242 -19.82 -10.46 22.88
N ALA A 243 -19.18 -10.94 23.95
CA ALA A 243 -19.56 -10.60 25.33
C ALA A 243 -19.16 -9.17 25.73
N ILE A 244 -18.12 -8.61 25.10
CA ILE A 244 -17.54 -7.32 25.49
C ILE A 244 -18.03 -6.20 24.54
N CYS A 245 -18.28 -6.52 23.27
CA CYS A 245 -18.53 -5.52 22.23
C CYS A 245 -20.00 -5.07 22.12
N ALA A 246 -20.86 -5.40 23.08
CA ALA A 246 -22.24 -4.92 23.18
C ALA A 246 -22.37 -3.42 23.59
N HIS A 247 -21.32 -2.62 23.35
CA HIS A 247 -21.26 -1.18 23.59
C HIS A 247 -21.38 -0.34 22.32
N CYS A 248 -22.14 -0.82 21.32
CA CYS A 248 -22.93 0.14 20.55
C CYS A 248 -24.02 0.62 21.51
N PRO A 249 -24.08 1.91 21.89
CA PRO A 249 -25.21 2.39 22.67
C PRO A 249 -26.43 2.11 21.79
N ARG A 250 -27.25 1.12 22.20
CA ARG A 250 -28.63 1.08 21.78
C ARG A 250 -29.13 2.48 22.12
N GLN A 251 -29.38 3.30 21.11
CA GLN A 251 -30.21 4.47 21.29
C GLN A 251 -31.50 3.91 21.87
N GLY A 252 -31.62 4.03 23.19
CA GLY A 252 -32.79 3.60 23.91
C GLY A 252 -33.93 4.40 23.31
N THR A 253 -34.79 3.68 22.61
CA THR A 253 -36.19 4.08 22.49
C THR A 253 -36.69 4.24 23.93
N GLY A 254 -36.74 5.50 24.36
CA GLY A 254 -37.02 5.88 25.73
C GLY A 254 -37.92 7.10 25.75
N LYS A 255 -39.20 6.85 25.37
CA LYS A 255 -40.43 7.60 25.67
C LYS A 255 -40.54 9.04 25.19
#